data_AF-A0A0V0YUL8-F1
#
_entry.id   AF-A0A0V0YUL8-F1
#
_cell.length_a   1.000
_cell.length_b   1.000
_cell.length_c   1.000
_cell.angle_alpha   90.00
_cell.angle_beta   90.00
_cell.angle_gamma   90.00
#
_symmetry.space_group_name_H-M   'P 1'
#
loop_
_entity.id
_entity.type
_entity.pdbx_description
1 polymer ?
#
loop_
_entity_poly.entity_id
_entity_poly.type
_entity_poly.pdbx_seq_one_letter_code
_entity_poly.pdbx_strand_id
1 'polypeptide(L)'
;MISNAIRHVTIAPYHPASNGQAERMVQTMKKALQRRVRGNWNIHLARFLLSQHITLNSKTGLSPAELLMHRRPRTLLDNLHPDTAKISAAGRTFSRECERNKNIPPRAA
;
A
#
# COMPACT_ATOMS: atom_id res chain seq x y z
N MET A 1 1.37 -5.91 -31.28
CA MET A 1 1.41 -6.99 -30.29
C MET A 1 0.56 -6.60 -29.08
N ILE A 2 -0.64 -7.15 -28.96
CA ILE A 2 -1.43 -7.08 -27.73
C ILE A 2 -1.45 -8.50 -27.17
N SER A 3 -0.37 -8.90 -26.49
CA SER A 3 -0.39 -10.10 -25.66
C SER A 3 -1.19 -9.79 -24.40
N ASN A 4 -2.22 -10.59 -24.10
CA ASN A 4 -3.06 -10.51 -22.90
C ASN A 4 -4.08 -9.36 -22.81
N ALA A 5 -4.43 -8.70 -23.93
CA ALA A 5 -5.44 -7.62 -23.95
C ALA A 5 -5.12 -6.41 -23.04
N ILE A 6 -3.85 -6.20 -22.67
CA ILE A 6 -3.43 -5.08 -21.80
C ILE A 6 -3.09 -3.85 -22.65
N ARG A 7 -3.72 -2.71 -22.33
CA ARG A 7 -3.38 -1.41 -22.92
C ARG A 7 -2.16 -0.81 -22.21
N HIS A 8 -1.01 -0.81 -22.87
CA HIS A 8 0.17 -0.10 -22.40
C HIS A 8 0.03 1.40 -22.68
N VAL A 9 0.12 2.23 -21.65
CA VAL A 9 0.08 3.70 -21.76
C VAL A 9 1.46 4.24 -21.45
N THR A 10 2.08 4.88 -22.44
CA THR A 10 3.40 5.51 -22.30
C THR A 10 3.28 6.98 -21.97
N ILE A 11 4.25 7.47 -21.20
CA ILE A 11 4.34 8.88 -20.79
C ILE A 11 5.29 9.62 -21.75
N ALA A 12 5.04 10.91 -21.96
CA ALA A 12 5.93 11.75 -22.74
C ALA A 12 7.35 11.80 -22.13
N PRO A 13 8.41 11.84 -22.96
CA PRO A 13 9.77 12.03 -22.46
C PRO A 13 9.88 13.34 -21.68
N TYR A 14 10.79 13.39 -20.68
CA TYR A 14 11.03 14.53 -19.80
C TYR A 14 9.86 14.96 -18.89
N HIS A 15 8.86 14.10 -18.68
CA HIS A 15 7.73 14.40 -17.82
C HIS A 15 7.60 13.39 -16.64
N PRO A 16 8.52 13.43 -15.66
CA PRO A 16 8.56 12.47 -14.54
C PRO A 16 7.33 12.56 -13.63
N ALA A 17 6.67 13.72 -13.58
CA ALA A 17 5.47 13.95 -12.76
C ALA A 17 4.34 12.97 -13.08
N SER A 18 4.19 12.54 -14.34
CA SER A 18 3.17 11.56 -14.73
C SER A 18 3.40 10.16 -14.15
N ASN A 19 4.64 9.79 -13.78
CA ASN A 19 4.95 8.54 -13.08
C ASN A 19 5.31 8.76 -11.59
N GLY A 20 4.96 9.93 -11.05
CA GLY A 20 5.44 10.36 -9.74
C GLY A 20 5.09 9.41 -8.58
N GLN A 21 3.99 8.66 -8.68
CA GLN A 21 3.63 7.66 -7.66
C GLN A 21 4.61 6.49 -7.63
N ALA A 22 4.98 5.95 -8.80
CA ALA A 22 5.94 4.86 -8.88
C ALA A 22 7.33 5.35 -8.43
N GLU A 23 7.74 6.55 -8.87
CA GLU A 23 9.01 7.15 -8.47
C GLU A 23 9.10 7.36 -6.94
N ARG A 24 8.03 7.87 -6.32
CA ARG A 24 7.95 8.06 -4.87
C ARG A 24 8.03 6.74 -4.11
N MET A 25 7.42 5.67 -4.63
CA MET A 25 7.55 4.32 -4.06
C MET A 25 8.99 3.82 -4.15
N VAL A 26 9.64 3.96 -5.32
CA VAL A 26 11.04 3.58 -5.52
C VAL A 26 11.97 4.35 -4.57
N GLN A 27 11.74 5.65 -4.38
CA GLN A 27 12.51 6.45 -3.43
C GLN A 27 12.37 5.93 -1.99
N THR A 28 11.14 5.61 -1.56
CA THR A 28 10.86 5.04 -0.24
C THR A 28 11.54 3.68 -0.06
N MET A 29 11.45 2.82 -1.08
CA MET A 29 12.09 1.51 -1.09
C MET A 29 13.61 1.61 -0.97
N LYS A 30 14.25 2.47 -1.77
CA LYS A 30 15.71 2.69 -1.70
C LYS A 30 16.14 3.15 -0.31
N LYS A 31 15.44 4.13 0.27
CA LYS A 31 15.70 4.63 1.64
C LYS A 31 15.51 3.54 2.71
N ALA A 32 14.52 2.66 2.54
CA ALA A 32 14.28 1.57 3.48
C ALA A 32 15.37 0.49 3.41
N LEU A 33 15.79 0.13 2.20
CA LEU A 33 16.77 -0.93 1.96
C LEU A 33 18.21 -0.50 2.20
N GLN A 34 18.56 0.78 2.02
CA GLN A 34 19.88 1.33 2.36
C GLN A 34 20.26 1.06 3.83
N ARG A 35 19.27 0.97 4.74
CA ARG A 35 19.50 0.67 6.16
C ARG A 35 19.81 -0.82 6.42
N ARG A 36 19.62 -1.69 5.43
CA ARG A 36 19.76 -3.16 5.54
C ARG A 36 20.99 -3.60 4.74
N VAL A 37 22.17 -3.47 5.34
CA VAL A 37 23.47 -3.68 4.67
C VAL A 37 23.90 -5.15 4.60
N ARG A 38 23.36 -6.02 5.46
CA ARG A 38 23.79 -7.45 5.58
C ARG A 38 22.60 -8.39 5.57
N GLY A 39 22.69 -9.50 4.84
CA GLY A 39 21.67 -10.56 4.79
C GLY A 39 21.17 -10.85 3.37
N ASN A 40 20.19 -11.76 3.27
CA ASN A 40 19.61 -12.15 1.98
C ASN A 40 18.67 -11.06 1.46
N TRP A 41 18.98 -10.54 0.27
CA TRP A 41 18.21 -9.47 -0.37
C TRP A 41 16.74 -9.83 -0.60
N ASN A 42 16.45 -11.07 -0.96
CA ASN A 42 15.07 -11.52 -1.19
C ASN A 42 14.23 -11.43 0.09
N ILE A 43 14.82 -11.75 1.24
CA ILE A 43 14.16 -11.64 2.54
C ILE A 43 13.92 -10.17 2.89
N HIS A 44 14.89 -9.30 2.66
CA HIS A 44 14.73 -7.86 2.91
C HIS A 44 13.63 -7.24 2.05
N LEU A 45 13.62 -7.60 0.76
CA LEU A 45 12.61 -7.14 -0.18
C LEU A 45 11.23 -7.65 0.23
N ALA A 46 11.09 -8.94 0.52
CA ALA A 46 9.82 -9.53 0.95
C ALA A 46 9.28 -8.87 2.23
N ARG A 47 10.16 -8.63 3.22
CA ARG A 47 9.77 -7.94 4.46
C ARG A 47 9.37 -6.49 4.22
N PHE A 48 10.09 -5.78 3.37
CA PHE A 48 9.73 -4.41 2.98
C PHE A 48 8.36 -4.38 2.30
N LEU A 49 8.13 -5.24 1.30
CA LEU A 49 6.85 -5.32 0.59
C LEU A 49 5.71 -5.65 1.54
N LEU A 50 5.91 -6.61 2.45
CA LEU A 50 4.92 -6.91 3.48
C LEU A 50 4.60 -5.68 4.33
N SER A 51 5.62 -4.97 4.83
CA SER A 51 5.40 -3.74 5.61
C SER A 51 4.65 -2.67 4.81
N GLN A 52 4.99 -2.46 3.53
CA GLN A 52 4.26 -1.50 2.69
C GLN A 52 2.79 -1.90 2.49
N HIS A 53 2.52 -3.19 2.30
CA HIS A 53 1.18 -3.69 2.01
C HIS A 53 0.22 -3.68 3.22
N ILE A 54 0.75 -3.75 4.44
CA ILE A 54 -0.06 -3.73 5.68
C ILE A 54 -0.14 -2.34 6.34
N THR A 55 0.73 -1.40 5.95
CA THR A 55 0.74 -0.06 6.53
C THR A 55 -0.52 0.70 6.10
N LEU A 56 -1.25 1.25 7.07
CA LEU A 56 -2.44 2.06 6.79
C LEU A 56 -2.04 3.36 6.10
N ASN A 57 -2.77 3.73 5.05
CA ASN A 57 -2.62 5.04 4.44
C ASN A 57 -3.42 6.07 5.25
N SER A 58 -2.77 7.16 5.65
CA SER A 58 -3.39 8.22 6.46
C SER A 58 -4.62 8.85 5.80
N LYS A 59 -4.70 8.87 4.47
CA LYS A 59 -5.85 9.46 3.75
C LYS A 59 -7.06 8.54 3.68
N THR A 60 -6.83 7.25 3.47
CA THR A 60 -7.93 6.28 3.25
C THR A 60 -8.26 5.48 4.49
N GLY A 61 -7.40 5.47 5.50
CA GLY A 61 -7.55 4.63 6.70
C GLY A 61 -7.40 3.13 6.43
N LEU A 62 -7.07 2.75 5.19
CA LEU A 62 -6.95 1.37 4.71
C LEU A 62 -5.52 1.10 4.23
N SER A 63 -5.09 -0.15 4.36
CA SER A 63 -3.82 -0.61 3.81
C SER A 63 -3.93 -0.95 2.32
N PRO A 64 -2.83 -0.92 1.54
CA PRO A 64 -2.84 -1.31 0.14
C PRO A 64 -3.35 -2.74 -0.11
N ALA A 65 -3.01 -3.70 0.75
CA ALA A 65 -3.50 -5.07 0.63
C ALA A 65 -5.01 -5.17 0.86
N GLU A 66 -5.55 -4.42 1.83
CA GLU A 66 -7.01 -4.34 2.05
C GLU A 66 -7.71 -3.70 0.85
N LEU A 67 -7.10 -2.69 0.23
CA LEU A 67 -7.65 -2.03 -0.96
C LEU A 67 -7.70 -2.98 -2.17
N LEU A 68 -6.67 -3.81 -2.35
CA LEU A 68 -6.55 -4.72 -3.49
C LEU A 68 -7.34 -6.02 -3.32
N MET A 69 -7.32 -6.62 -2.12
CA MET A 69 -7.87 -7.96 -1.86
C MET A 69 -9.16 -7.94 -1.03
N HIS A 70 -9.62 -6.77 -0.58
CA HIS A 70 -10.78 -6.60 0.30
C HIS A 70 -10.71 -7.42 1.61
N ARG A 71 -9.50 -7.81 2.01
CA ARG A 71 -9.23 -8.56 3.24
C ARG A 71 -7.94 -8.06 3.86
N ARG A 72 -7.84 -8.13 5.18
CA ARG A 72 -6.60 -7.82 5.89
C ARG A 72 -5.69 -9.05 5.91
N PRO A 73 -4.46 -8.97 5.39
CA PRO A 73 -3.50 -10.07 5.50
C PRO A 73 -3.13 -10.28 6.97
N ARG A 74 -3.04 -11.55 7.38
CA ARG A 74 -2.60 -11.91 8.73
C ARG A 74 -1.09 -11.76 8.85
N THR A 75 -0.65 -11.13 9.94
CA THR A 75 0.75 -10.89 10.25
C THR A 75 1.09 -11.41 11.64
N LEU A 76 2.39 -11.52 11.94
CA LEU A 76 2.85 -11.92 13.28
C LEU A 76 2.37 -10.96 14.39
N LEU A 77 2.12 -9.68 14.06
CA LEU A 77 1.59 -8.71 15.01
C LEU A 77 0.15 -9.02 15.39
N ASP A 78 -0.65 -9.58 14.48
CA ASP A 78 -2.04 -9.97 14.78
C ASP A 78 -2.11 -11.20 15.70
N ASN A 79 -1.01 -11.96 15.85
CA ASN A 79 -0.89 -13.06 16.80
C ASN A 79 -0.53 -12.60 18.21
N LEU A 80 0.01 -11.38 18.36
CA LEU A 80 0.40 -10.84 19.67
C LEU A 80 -0.81 -10.46 20.52
N HIS A 81 -1.96 -10.17 19.88
CA HIS A 81 -3.19 -9.77 20.57
C HIS A 81 -4.40 -10.54 20.00
N PRO A 82 -4.66 -11.77 20.48
CA PRO A 82 -5.65 -12.68 19.90
C PRO A 82 -7.09 -12.15 19.90
N ASP A 83 -7.40 -11.16 20.75
CA ASP A 83 -8.72 -10.54 20.78
C ASP A 83 -8.95 -9.52 19.65
N THR A 84 -7.90 -8.83 19.18
CA THR A 84 -8.01 -7.92 18.03
C THR A 84 -8.13 -8.64 16.69
N ALA A 85 -7.62 -9.87 16.61
CA ALA A 85 -7.75 -10.73 15.44
C ALA A 85 -9.21 -10.99 15.05
N LYS A 86 -10.10 -11.16 16.05
CA LYS A 86 -11.53 -11.41 15.84
C LYS A 86 -12.24 -10.20 15.21
N ILE A 87 -11.81 -8.99 15.56
CA ILE A 87 -12.37 -7.72 15.06
C ILE A 87 -11.99 -7.49 13.60
N SER A 88 -10.80 -7.92 13.16
CA SER A 88 -10.35 -7.75 11.77
C SER A 88 -11.04 -8.69 10.77
N ALA A 89 -11.55 -9.84 11.24
CA ALA A 89 -12.27 -10.83 10.42
C ALA A 89 -13.74 -10.45 10.20
N ALA A 90 -14.33 -9.71 11.14
CA ALA A 90 -15.63 -9.07 10.96
C ALA A 90 -15.44 -7.87 10.03
N GLY A 91 -15.63 -8.08 8.74
CA GLY A 91 -15.34 -7.12 7.67
C GLY A 91 -15.75 -5.68 8.01
N ARG A 92 -14.75 -4.80 8.17
CA ARG A 92 -14.97 -3.36 8.06
C ARG A 92 -15.49 -3.11 6.66
N THR A 93 -16.78 -2.80 6.56
CA THR A 93 -17.50 -2.62 5.29
C THR A 93 -16.79 -1.54 4.46
N PHE A 94 -16.16 -1.99 3.38
CA PHE A 94 -15.27 -1.24 2.49
C PHE A 94 -15.88 0.08 1.96
N SER A 95 -17.20 0.18 1.89
CA SER A 95 -17.88 1.29 1.20
C SER A 95 -18.25 2.49 2.08
N ARG A 96 -18.42 2.35 3.41
CA ARG A 96 -18.96 3.45 4.24
C ARG A 96 -17.93 4.47 4.73
N GLU A 97 -16.67 4.08 4.88
CA GLU A 97 -15.62 4.98 5.39
C GLU A 97 -15.05 5.90 4.29
N CYS A 98 -14.80 5.34 3.09
CA CYS A 98 -14.30 6.11 1.95
C CYS A 98 -15.31 7.14 1.42
N GLU A 99 -16.61 6.86 1.48
CA GLU A 99 -17.64 7.83 1.12
C GLU A 99 -17.78 8.96 2.15
N ARG A 100 -17.65 8.66 3.45
CA ARG A 100 -17.63 9.69 4.51
C ARG A 100 -16.46 10.67 4.37
N ASN A 101 -15.29 10.19 3.94
CA ASN A 101 -14.10 11.04 3.81
C ASN A 101 -14.05 11.89 2.51
N LYS A 102 -15.00 11.71 1.58
CA LYS A 102 -15.18 12.61 0.42
C LYS A 102 -15.87 13.92 0.79
N ASN A 103 -16.57 13.98 1.92
CA ASN A 103 -17.36 15.14 2.36
C ASN A 103 -16.63 16.07 3.34
N ILE A 104 -15.33 15.89 3.54
CA ILE A 104 -14.54 16.81 4.37
C ILE A 104 -14.02 17.95 3.49
N PRO A 105 -14.41 19.21 3.75
CA PRO A 105 -13.93 20.33 2.95
C PRO A 105 -12.41 20.45 3.07
N PRO A 106 -11.71 20.90 2.00
CA PRO A 106 -10.27 21.10 2.06
C PRO A 106 -9.96 22.11 3.16
N ARG A 107 -9.07 21.73 4.08
CA ARG A 107 -8.58 22.63 5.12
C ARG A 107 -7.89 23.80 4.40
N ALA A 108 -8.40 25.01 4.59
CA ALA A 108 -7.83 26.23 4.03
C ALA A 108 -6.34 26.33 4.42
N ALA A 109 -5.52 26.70 3.44
CA ALA A 109 -4.09 26.90 3.57
C ALA A 109 -3.76 28.08 4.50
#